data_AF-A0A803K082-F1
#
_entry.id   AF-A0A803K082-F1
#
_cell.length_a   1.000
_cell.length_b   1.000
_cell.length_c   1.000
_cell.angle_alpha   90.00
_cell.angle_beta   90.00
_cell.angle_gamma   90.00
#
_symmetry.space_group_name_H-M   'P 1'
#
loop_
_entity.id
_entity.type
_entity.pdbx_description
1 polymer ?
#
loop_
_entity_poly.entity_id
_entity_poly.type
_entity_poly.pdbx_seq_one_letter_code
_entity_poly.pdbx_strand_id
1 'polypeptide(L)'
;MRWGKLLALSAGFLWMVFPVCALSLRHIRATKITPSSTAIMVHWTAEEKATLASVWGKINIEQDGHDALTRLLVVYPWTQRYFSSFGNLSNVTAISGNAKVHGHGKKVLSAVDEAIHHIDDIKHFLSALSKKHAQELHVDPENFKRLADVLAIVVAGKLGTAFTPQVQAAWEKFSAGLVAALSHGYF
;
A
#
# COMPACT_ATOMS: atom_id res chain seq x y z
N MET A 1 -45.28 -22.70 9.62
CA MET A 1 -45.06 -23.62 8.46
C MET A 1 -45.45 -22.85 7.21
N ARG A 2 -44.64 -22.61 6.18
CA ARG A 2 -43.52 -23.33 5.56
C ARG A 2 -42.57 -22.27 4.95
N TRP A 3 -41.30 -22.27 5.36
CA TRP A 3 -40.20 -21.70 4.57
C TRP A 3 -39.39 -22.89 4.09
N GLY A 4 -39.45 -23.18 2.80
CA GLY A 4 -38.77 -24.34 2.24
C GLY A 4 -38.81 -24.27 0.73
N LYS A 5 -37.61 -24.25 0.14
CA LYS A 5 -37.26 -24.22 -1.29
C LYS A 5 -37.11 -22.83 -1.89
N LEU A 6 -35.95 -22.22 -1.64
CA LEU A 6 -35.12 -21.58 -2.68
C LEU A 6 -33.68 -21.41 -2.17
N LEU A 7 -33.07 -22.53 -1.75
CA LEU A 7 -31.64 -22.62 -1.43
C LEU A 7 -31.10 -23.88 -2.11
N ALA A 8 -30.90 -23.80 -3.42
CA ALA A 8 -30.15 -24.77 -4.19
C ALA A 8 -29.89 -24.16 -5.57
N LEU A 9 -28.77 -23.47 -5.72
CA LEU A 9 -28.00 -23.23 -6.96
C LEU A 9 -27.00 -22.10 -6.72
N SER A 10 -25.82 -22.46 -6.19
CA SER A 10 -24.54 -21.72 -6.35
C SER A 10 -23.39 -22.28 -5.48
N ALA A 11 -23.64 -23.28 -4.64
CA ALA A 11 -22.60 -23.91 -3.80
C ALA A 11 -21.68 -24.92 -4.54
N GLY A 12 -21.33 -24.66 -5.80
CA GLY A 12 -20.61 -25.63 -6.65
C GLY A 12 -19.32 -25.15 -7.31
N PHE A 13 -18.91 -23.89 -7.17
CA PHE A 13 -17.79 -23.34 -7.96
C PHE A 13 -16.71 -22.62 -7.15
N LEU A 14 -16.57 -22.95 -5.86
CA LEU A 14 -15.59 -22.32 -4.97
C LEU A 14 -14.71 -23.31 -4.19
N TRP A 15 -14.50 -24.52 -4.73
CA TRP A 15 -13.72 -25.59 -4.07
C TRP A 15 -12.52 -26.13 -4.88
N MET A 16 -12.12 -25.47 -5.97
CA MET A 16 -11.05 -25.98 -6.86
C MET A 16 -9.76 -25.13 -6.95
N VAL A 17 -9.53 -24.13 -6.08
CA VAL A 17 -8.32 -23.26 -6.20
C VAL A 17 -7.45 -23.15 -4.94
N PHE A 18 -7.68 -23.94 -3.88
CA PHE A 18 -6.74 -23.96 -2.75
C PHE A 18 -6.56 -25.36 -2.15
N PRO A 19 -5.46 -26.07 -2.48
CA PRO A 19 -5.05 -27.16 -1.62
C PRO A 19 -3.52 -27.27 -1.46
N VAL A 20 -2.84 -26.31 -0.84
CA VAL A 20 -1.54 -26.57 -0.16
C VAL A 20 -1.28 -25.54 0.95
N CYS A 21 -2.00 -25.58 2.08
CA CYS A 21 -1.50 -24.88 3.29
C CYS A 21 -2.14 -25.35 4.60
N ALA A 22 -2.46 -26.65 4.75
CA ALA A 22 -3.14 -27.16 5.94
C ALA A 22 -2.40 -28.30 6.64
N LEU A 23 -1.07 -28.36 6.55
CA LEU A 23 -0.27 -29.37 7.26
C LEU A 23 1.09 -28.84 7.74
N SER A 24 1.10 -27.75 8.51
CA SER A 24 2.21 -27.45 9.44
C SER A 24 1.79 -26.43 10.52
N LEU A 25 0.80 -26.78 11.32
CA LEU A 25 0.35 -25.96 12.47
C LEU A 25 0.30 -26.79 13.76
N ARG A 26 1.32 -27.61 13.99
CA ARG A 26 1.64 -28.11 15.33
C ARG A 26 3.08 -27.72 15.60
N HIS A 27 3.31 -26.91 16.64
CA HIS A 27 4.56 -26.28 17.10
C HIS A 27 4.73 -24.76 16.86
N ILE A 28 3.65 -23.97 16.93
CA ILE A 28 3.80 -22.55 17.27
C ILE A 28 3.35 -22.38 18.72
N ARG A 29 4.32 -22.26 19.64
CA ARG A 29 4.07 -21.76 21.00
C ARG A 29 3.57 -20.33 20.88
N ALA A 30 2.39 -20.05 21.45
CA ALA A 30 1.88 -18.70 21.60
C ALA A 30 2.81 -17.90 22.52
N THR A 31 3.67 -17.06 21.96
CA THR A 31 4.35 -16.01 22.70
C THR A 31 3.33 -14.90 22.95
N LYS A 32 3.09 -14.58 24.22
CA LYS A 32 2.32 -13.40 24.63
C LYS A 32 2.98 -12.16 24.04
N ILE A 33 2.34 -11.55 23.04
CA ILE A 33 2.69 -10.20 22.58
C ILE A 33 2.02 -9.24 23.56
N THR A 34 2.80 -8.65 24.45
CA THR A 34 2.39 -7.47 25.20
C THR A 34 2.45 -6.25 24.28
N PRO A 35 1.43 -5.37 24.27
CA PRO A 35 1.50 -4.15 23.49
C PRO A 35 2.44 -3.18 24.20
N SER A 36 3.69 -3.10 23.76
CA SER A 36 4.59 -2.02 24.14
C SER A 36 4.28 -0.82 23.26
N SER A 37 3.63 0.20 23.84
CA SER A 37 3.57 1.55 23.28
C SER A 37 4.96 2.17 23.41
N THR A 38 5.85 1.79 22.50
CA THR A 38 7.10 2.48 22.22
C THR A 38 7.07 2.75 20.72
N ALA A 39 7.23 4.01 20.34
CA ALA A 39 7.29 4.41 18.94
C ALA A 39 8.27 3.48 18.23
N ILE A 40 7.77 2.60 17.35
CA ILE A 40 8.62 1.66 16.60
C ILE A 40 9.55 2.53 15.77
N MET A 41 10.76 2.76 16.25
CA MET A 41 11.84 3.25 15.41
C MET A 41 12.21 2.05 14.56
N VAL A 42 11.84 2.12 13.29
CA VAL A 42 12.12 1.04 12.35
C VAL A 42 13.63 1.03 12.16
N HIS A 43 14.29 0.01 12.66
CA HIS A 43 15.73 -0.18 12.47
C HIS A 43 15.98 -0.91 11.16
N TRP A 44 16.85 -0.34 10.32
CA TRP A 44 17.16 -0.84 8.98
C TRP A 44 18.54 -1.50 8.94
N THR A 45 18.61 -2.74 8.44
CA THR A 45 19.89 -3.39 8.16
C THR A 45 20.49 -2.86 6.85
N ALA A 46 21.79 -3.04 6.66
CA ALA A 46 22.45 -2.68 5.40
C ALA A 46 21.88 -3.47 4.21
N GLU A 47 21.52 -4.74 4.43
CA GLU A 47 20.91 -5.60 3.43
C GLU A 47 19.51 -5.12 3.02
N GLU A 48 18.69 -4.71 3.98
CA GLU A 48 17.36 -4.16 3.69
C GLU A 48 17.46 -2.84 2.90
N LYS A 49 18.39 -1.96 3.28
CA LYS A 49 18.63 -0.70 2.56
C LYS A 49 19.10 -0.96 1.12
N ALA A 50 20.04 -1.88 0.94
CA ALA A 50 20.53 -2.27 -0.37
C ALA A 50 19.42 -2.91 -1.23
N THR A 51 18.56 -3.73 -0.60
CA THR A 51 17.40 -4.33 -1.26
C THR A 51 16.42 -3.26 -1.74
N LEU A 52 16.05 -2.31 -0.87
CA LEU A 52 15.16 -1.21 -1.22
C LEU A 52 15.75 -0.34 -2.33
N ALA A 53 17.03 0.01 -2.26
CA ALA A 53 17.71 0.76 -3.31
C ALA A 53 17.71 0.02 -4.66
N SER A 54 17.93 -1.31 -4.64
CA SER A 54 17.89 -2.16 -5.85
C SER A 54 16.49 -2.28 -6.45
N VAL A 55 15.46 -2.39 -5.61
CA VAL A 55 14.05 -2.34 -6.06
C VAL A 55 13.75 -0.97 -6.66
N TRP A 56 14.09 0.08 -5.94
CA TRP A 56 13.74 1.46 -6.29
C TRP A 56 14.46 1.93 -7.56
N GLY A 57 15.69 1.48 -7.81
CA GLY A 57 16.42 1.75 -9.05
C GLY A 57 15.75 1.21 -10.32
N LYS A 58 14.74 0.34 -10.19
CA LYS A 58 13.92 -0.15 -11.31
C LYS A 58 12.63 0.65 -11.48
N ILE A 59 12.25 1.48 -10.52
CA ILE A 59 11.01 2.24 -10.52
C ILE A 59 11.13 3.44 -11.46
N ASN A 60 10.11 3.61 -12.30
CA ASN A 60 9.92 4.82 -13.09
C ASN A 60 8.91 5.69 -12.32
N ILE A 61 9.41 6.73 -11.65
CA ILE A 61 8.62 7.60 -10.78
C ILE A 61 7.37 8.15 -11.50
N GLU A 62 7.47 8.44 -12.79
CA GLU A 62 6.37 9.01 -13.56
C GLU A 62 5.32 7.95 -13.92
N GLN A 63 5.74 6.88 -14.60
CA GLN A 63 4.82 5.84 -15.07
C GLN A 63 4.27 5.01 -13.91
N ASP A 64 5.13 4.50 -13.03
CA ASP A 64 4.70 3.62 -11.94
C ASP A 64 3.88 4.42 -10.91
N GLY A 65 4.11 5.74 -10.80
CA GLY A 65 3.36 6.61 -9.93
C GLY A 65 1.97 6.90 -10.47
N HIS A 66 1.87 7.11 -11.79
CA HIS A 66 0.59 7.15 -12.47
C HIS A 66 -0.19 5.84 -12.31
N ASP A 67 0.47 4.70 -12.49
CA ASP A 67 -0.16 3.37 -12.36
C ASP A 67 -0.65 3.12 -10.94
N ALA A 68 0.14 3.48 -9.92
CA ALA A 68 -0.23 3.34 -8.52
C ALA A 68 -1.44 4.21 -8.16
N LEU A 69 -1.45 5.50 -8.54
CA LEU A 69 -2.56 6.38 -8.22
C LEU A 69 -3.83 5.99 -9.01
N THR A 70 -3.70 5.60 -10.27
CA THR A 70 -4.81 5.09 -11.07
C THR A 70 -5.45 3.87 -10.41
N ARG A 71 -4.64 2.89 -9.98
CA ARG A 71 -5.13 1.70 -9.27
C ARG A 71 -5.79 2.03 -7.95
N LEU A 72 -5.25 2.98 -7.16
CA LEU A 72 -5.88 3.45 -5.94
C LEU A 72 -7.30 3.97 -6.20
N LEU A 73 -7.46 4.85 -7.20
CA LEU A 73 -8.74 5.48 -7.52
C LEU A 73 -9.76 4.50 -8.12
N VAL A 74 -9.29 3.44 -8.80
CA VAL A 74 -10.16 2.39 -9.38
C VAL A 74 -10.57 1.35 -8.34
N VAL A 75 -9.61 0.81 -7.59
CA VAL A 75 -9.84 -0.29 -6.63
C VAL A 75 -10.54 0.22 -5.37
N TYR A 76 -10.26 1.47 -4.97
CA TYR A 76 -10.81 2.10 -3.78
C TYR A 76 -11.53 3.40 -4.15
N PRO A 77 -12.71 3.32 -4.81
CA PRO A 77 -13.35 4.48 -5.45
C PRO A 77 -13.75 5.59 -4.47
N TRP A 78 -13.92 5.30 -3.18
CA TRP A 78 -14.16 6.33 -2.17
C TRP A 78 -13.00 7.33 -2.04
N THR A 79 -11.78 6.96 -2.43
CA THR A 79 -10.61 7.85 -2.42
C THR A 79 -10.73 9.00 -3.42
N GLN A 80 -11.58 8.86 -4.46
CA GLN A 80 -11.81 9.91 -5.45
C GLN A 80 -12.35 11.21 -4.84
N ARG A 81 -12.99 11.15 -3.65
CA ARG A 81 -13.50 12.33 -2.93
C ARG A 81 -12.43 13.38 -2.63
N TYR A 82 -11.17 12.96 -2.50
CA TYR A 82 -10.03 13.84 -2.23
C TYR A 82 -9.50 14.55 -3.49
N PHE A 83 -9.99 14.17 -4.67
CA PHE A 83 -9.49 14.61 -5.97
C PHE A 83 -10.57 15.32 -6.80
N SER A 84 -11.50 16.03 -6.16
CA SER A 84 -12.61 16.73 -6.84
C SER A 84 -12.14 17.71 -7.93
N SER A 85 -10.96 18.32 -7.76
CA SER A 85 -10.36 19.23 -8.74
C SER A 85 -9.74 18.53 -9.96
N PHE A 86 -9.71 17.19 -10.00
CA PHE A 86 -9.09 16.42 -11.08
C PHE A 86 -10.04 16.22 -12.27
N GLY A 87 -11.32 16.62 -12.15
CA GLY A 87 -12.30 16.51 -13.21
C GLY A 87 -12.92 15.12 -13.26
N ASN A 88 -13.06 14.55 -14.47
CA ASN A 88 -13.74 13.28 -14.65
C ASN A 88 -12.91 12.09 -14.14
N LEU A 89 -13.41 11.40 -13.12
CA LEU A 89 -12.87 10.16 -12.55
C LEU A 89 -13.92 9.02 -12.54
N SER A 90 -14.97 9.12 -13.37
CA SER A 90 -16.15 8.24 -13.31
C SER A 90 -15.93 6.78 -13.73
N ASN A 91 -14.87 6.49 -14.49
CA ASN A 91 -14.57 5.16 -14.98
C ASN A 91 -13.06 4.99 -15.22
N VAL A 92 -12.63 3.75 -15.44
CA VAL A 92 -11.20 3.40 -15.57
C VAL A 92 -10.51 4.20 -16.67
N THR A 93 -11.11 4.30 -17.86
CA THR A 93 -10.55 5.06 -19.00
C THR A 93 -10.41 6.54 -18.69
N ALA A 94 -11.39 7.12 -17.99
CA ALA A 94 -11.31 8.52 -17.55
C ALA A 94 -10.19 8.74 -16.53
N ILE A 95 -9.99 7.81 -15.58
CA ILE A 95 -8.95 7.91 -14.55
C ILE A 95 -7.56 7.73 -15.17
N SER A 96 -7.35 6.69 -15.97
CA SER A 96 -6.04 6.39 -16.57
C SER A 96 -5.63 7.44 -17.62
N GLY A 97 -6.58 8.02 -18.35
CA GLY A 97 -6.30 9.11 -19.28
C GLY A 97 -6.11 10.49 -18.63
N ASN A 98 -6.26 10.61 -17.30
CA ASN A 98 -6.30 11.91 -16.64
C ASN A 98 -4.89 12.47 -16.37
N ALA A 99 -4.54 13.57 -17.04
CA ALA A 99 -3.24 14.24 -16.87
C ALA A 99 -2.96 14.71 -15.43
N LYS A 100 -3.99 15.07 -14.64
CA LYS A 100 -3.82 15.45 -13.23
C LYS A 100 -3.55 14.23 -12.34
N VAL A 101 -4.16 13.08 -12.63
CA VAL A 101 -3.83 11.81 -11.97
C VAL A 101 -2.37 11.45 -12.27
N HIS A 102 -1.96 11.53 -13.53
CA HIS A 102 -0.55 11.30 -13.91
C HIS A 102 0.41 12.25 -13.17
N GLY A 103 0.16 13.56 -13.21
CA GLY A 103 0.99 14.54 -12.54
C GLY A 103 1.03 14.40 -11.02
N HIS A 104 -0.06 13.97 -10.38
CA HIS A 104 -0.09 13.73 -8.95
C HIS A 104 0.58 12.41 -8.55
N GLY A 105 0.40 11.35 -9.33
CA GLY A 105 1.09 10.07 -9.14
C GLY A 105 2.62 10.25 -9.12
N LYS A 106 3.15 11.04 -10.06
CA LYS A 106 4.56 11.45 -10.06
C LYS A 106 4.98 12.14 -8.76
N LYS A 107 4.18 13.09 -8.25
CA LYS A 107 4.47 13.80 -6.99
C LYS A 107 4.49 12.85 -5.80
N VAL A 108 3.56 11.90 -5.74
CA VAL A 108 3.49 10.88 -4.68
C VAL A 108 4.76 10.03 -4.69
N LEU A 109 5.16 9.46 -5.84
CA LEU A 109 6.36 8.63 -5.89
C LEU A 109 7.65 9.43 -5.71
N SER A 110 7.68 10.71 -6.09
CA SER A 110 8.82 11.58 -5.75
C SER A 110 8.97 11.76 -4.24
N ALA A 111 7.86 11.88 -3.50
CA ALA A 111 7.93 11.92 -2.03
C ALA A 111 8.38 10.59 -1.42
N VAL A 112 8.04 9.46 -2.06
CA VAL A 112 8.52 8.13 -1.65
C VAL A 112 10.02 7.96 -1.94
N ASP A 113 10.51 8.48 -3.07
CA ASP A 113 11.93 8.50 -3.43
C ASP A 113 12.76 9.21 -2.34
N GLU A 114 12.36 10.42 -1.98
CA GLU A 114 13.00 11.18 -0.90
C GLU A 114 12.92 10.44 0.44
N ALA A 115 11.78 9.79 0.73
CA ALA A 115 11.63 9.01 1.95
C ALA A 115 12.58 7.79 2.02
N ILE A 116 12.96 7.21 0.88
CA ILE A 116 13.98 6.14 0.81
C ILE A 116 15.37 6.71 1.09
N HIS A 117 15.67 7.92 0.61
CA HIS A 117 16.93 8.61 0.94
C HIS A 117 17.01 9.00 2.42
N HIS A 118 15.86 9.21 3.08
CA HIS A 118 15.74 9.56 4.50
C HIS A 118 15.21 8.40 5.38
N ILE A 119 15.48 7.15 5.01
CA ILE A 119 14.80 5.98 5.58
C ILE A 119 14.95 5.81 7.11
N ASP A 120 16.09 6.26 7.67
CA ASP A 120 16.35 6.22 9.12
C ASP A 120 15.63 7.32 9.89
N ASP A 121 15.19 8.39 9.22
CA ASP A 121 14.53 9.58 9.80
C ASP A 121 13.17 9.89 9.13
N ILE A 122 12.53 8.86 8.58
CA ILE A 122 11.34 9.01 7.72
C ILE A 122 10.17 9.73 8.40
N LYS A 123 10.02 9.57 9.74
CA LYS A 123 8.96 10.22 10.52
C LYS A 123 9.12 11.73 10.57
N HIS A 124 10.34 12.19 10.81
CA HIS A 124 10.63 13.62 10.86
C HIS A 124 10.56 14.22 9.45
N PHE A 125 11.14 13.54 8.45
CA PHE A 125 11.08 13.95 7.05
C PHE A 125 9.64 14.14 6.55
N LEU A 126 8.75 13.19 6.81
CA LEU A 126 7.35 13.25 6.37
C LEU A 126 6.42 14.03 7.32
N SER A 127 6.93 14.64 8.39
CA SER A 127 6.10 15.29 9.42
C SER A 127 5.23 16.43 8.87
N ALA A 128 5.78 17.27 7.99
CA ALA A 128 5.02 18.34 7.33
C ALA A 128 3.94 17.79 6.39
N LEU A 129 4.26 16.72 5.65
CA LEU A 129 3.33 16.07 4.75
C LEU A 129 2.19 15.37 5.51
N SER A 130 2.51 14.76 6.66
CA SER A 130 1.55 14.14 7.57
C SER A 130 0.55 15.17 8.10
N LYS A 131 1.04 16.30 8.63
CA LYS A 131 0.19 17.41 9.11
C LYS A 131 -0.71 17.94 8.02
N LYS A 132 -0.19 18.12 6.80
CA LYS A 132 -0.99 18.56 5.65
C LYS A 132 -2.13 17.58 5.35
N HIS A 133 -1.85 16.28 5.31
CA HIS A 133 -2.89 15.28 5.04
C HIS A 133 -3.95 15.19 6.14
N ALA A 134 -3.55 15.39 7.40
CA ALA A 134 -4.46 15.37 8.54
C ALA A 134 -5.32 16.65 8.65
N GLN A 135 -4.67 17.82 8.61
CA GLN A 135 -5.25 19.10 9.01
C GLN A 135 -5.82 19.92 7.85
N GLU A 136 -5.28 19.75 6.64
CA GLU A 136 -5.75 20.52 5.47
C GLU A 136 -6.58 19.65 4.51
N LEU A 137 -6.11 18.42 4.24
CA LEU A 137 -6.75 17.54 3.25
C LEU A 137 -7.77 16.59 3.88
N HIS A 138 -7.73 16.41 5.21
CA HIS A 138 -8.59 15.51 5.98
C HIS A 138 -8.68 14.10 5.38
N VAL A 139 -7.54 13.58 4.92
CA VAL A 139 -7.43 12.23 4.38
C VAL A 139 -7.55 11.24 5.52
N ASP A 140 -8.43 10.25 5.44
CA ASP A 140 -8.50 9.20 6.46
C ASP A 140 -7.20 8.36 6.40
N PRO A 141 -6.48 8.18 7.52
CA PRO A 141 -5.17 7.53 7.55
C PRO A 141 -5.20 6.07 7.06
N GLU A 142 -6.35 5.39 7.09
CA GLU A 142 -6.50 4.06 6.48
C GLU A 142 -6.17 4.07 4.97
N ASN A 143 -6.34 5.21 4.28
CA ASN A 143 -6.05 5.29 2.85
C ASN A 143 -4.54 5.28 2.54
N PHE A 144 -3.66 5.61 3.49
CA PHE A 144 -2.21 5.44 3.30
C PHE A 144 -1.85 3.97 3.14
N LYS A 145 -2.50 3.10 3.93
CA LYS A 145 -2.34 1.65 3.80
C LYS A 145 -2.82 1.15 2.44
N ARG A 146 -3.95 1.66 1.94
CA ARG A 146 -4.47 1.32 0.61
C ARG A 146 -3.51 1.70 -0.52
N LEU A 147 -2.91 2.89 -0.43
CA LEU A 147 -1.89 3.32 -1.38
C LEU A 147 -0.64 2.42 -1.29
N ALA A 148 -0.20 2.08 -0.08
CA ALA A 148 0.95 1.20 0.13
C ALA A 148 0.72 -0.21 -0.44
N ASP A 149 -0.46 -0.80 -0.21
CA ASP A 149 -0.86 -2.11 -0.76
C ASP A 149 -0.85 -2.09 -2.30
N VAL A 150 -1.42 -1.03 -2.91
CA VAL A 150 -1.44 -0.86 -4.37
C VAL A 150 -0.05 -0.66 -4.94
N LEU A 151 0.80 0.13 -4.26
CA LEU A 151 2.17 0.35 -4.69
C LEU A 151 2.97 -0.96 -4.65
N ALA A 152 2.78 -1.80 -3.63
CA ALA A 152 3.40 -3.12 -3.58
C ALA A 152 3.00 -3.99 -4.79
N ILE A 153 1.74 -3.94 -5.24
CA ILE A 153 1.29 -4.64 -6.45
C ILE A 153 1.97 -4.10 -7.70
N VAL A 154 2.15 -2.79 -7.83
CA VAL A 154 2.85 -2.17 -8.97
C VAL A 154 4.32 -2.61 -9.00
N VAL A 155 5.01 -2.55 -7.86
CA VAL A 155 6.40 -3.00 -7.71
C VAL A 155 6.52 -4.48 -8.04
N ALA A 156 5.62 -5.33 -7.52
CA ALA A 156 5.60 -6.76 -7.81
C ALA A 156 5.39 -7.04 -9.30
N GLY A 157 4.44 -6.34 -9.94
CA GLY A 157 4.19 -6.46 -11.37
C GLY A 157 5.41 -6.08 -12.22
N LYS A 158 6.20 -5.11 -11.75
CA LYS A 158 7.41 -4.65 -12.44
C LYS A 158 8.60 -5.58 -12.27
N LEU A 159 8.79 -6.15 -11.08
CA LEU A 159 9.92 -7.04 -10.80
C LEU A 159 9.64 -8.49 -11.22
N GLY A 160 8.37 -8.90 -11.34
CA GLY A 160 8.00 -10.27 -11.70
C GLY A 160 8.61 -11.28 -10.72
N THR A 161 9.34 -12.27 -11.23
CA THR A 161 10.01 -13.30 -10.41
C THR A 161 11.13 -12.75 -9.52
N ALA A 162 11.62 -11.53 -9.78
CA ALA A 162 12.61 -10.87 -8.92
C ALA A 162 11.99 -10.27 -7.65
N PHE A 163 10.65 -10.21 -7.53
CA PHE A 163 9.96 -9.84 -6.29
C PHE A 163 9.87 -11.07 -5.37
N THR A 164 11.02 -11.49 -4.86
CA THR A 164 11.13 -12.65 -3.97
C THR A 164 10.49 -12.37 -2.61
N PRO A 165 10.18 -13.39 -1.80
CA PRO A 165 9.64 -13.19 -0.46
C PRO A 165 10.51 -12.29 0.43
N GLN A 166 11.84 -12.33 0.27
CA GLN A 166 12.77 -11.46 0.99
C GLN A 166 12.65 -9.99 0.55
N VAL A 167 12.54 -9.76 -0.77
CA VAL A 167 12.31 -8.42 -1.32
C VAL A 167 10.96 -7.87 -0.86
N GLN A 168 9.93 -8.71 -0.89
CA GLN A 168 8.60 -8.35 -0.39
C GLN A 168 8.64 -7.99 1.09
N ALA A 169 9.32 -8.76 1.94
CA ALA A 169 9.41 -8.47 3.37
C ALA A 169 10.08 -7.11 3.65
N ALA A 170 11.17 -6.79 2.93
CA ALA A 170 11.82 -5.48 3.03
C ALA A 170 10.89 -4.36 2.55
N TRP A 171 10.16 -4.58 1.45
CA TRP A 171 9.21 -3.62 0.90
C TRP A 171 8.00 -3.35 1.83
N GLU A 172 7.46 -4.40 2.45
CA GLU A 172 6.36 -4.31 3.40
C GLU A 172 6.79 -3.59 4.69
N LYS A 173 8.01 -3.85 5.18
CA LYS A 173 8.60 -3.11 6.29
C LYS A 173 8.70 -1.61 5.97
N PHE A 174 9.12 -1.28 4.75
CA PHE A 174 9.25 0.11 4.31
C PHE A 174 7.88 0.78 4.21
N SER A 175 6.93 0.08 3.60
CA SER A 175 5.54 0.50 3.47
C SER A 175 4.89 0.76 4.84
N ALA A 176 5.12 -0.12 5.82
CA ALA A 176 4.65 0.08 7.19
C ALA A 176 5.26 1.32 7.85
N GLY A 177 6.56 1.59 7.60
CA GLY A 177 7.24 2.79 8.05
C GLY A 177 6.65 4.07 7.46
N LEU A 178 6.39 4.09 6.14
CA LEU A 178 5.73 5.19 5.44
C LEU A 178 4.34 5.48 6.00
N VAL A 179 3.51 4.44 6.15
CA VAL A 179 2.15 4.55 6.69
C VAL A 179 2.20 5.09 8.12
N ALA A 180 3.08 4.56 8.97
CA ALA A 180 3.22 5.03 10.35
C ALA A 180 3.68 6.50 10.42
N ALA A 181 4.60 6.92 9.54
CA ALA A 181 5.06 8.30 9.46
C ALA A 181 3.96 9.26 9.01
N LEU A 182 3.21 8.91 7.96
CA LEU A 182 2.12 9.73 7.45
C LEU A 182 0.92 9.80 8.40
N SER A 183 0.65 8.74 9.15
CA SER A 183 -0.42 8.72 10.16
C SER A 183 -0.05 9.42 11.47
N HIS A 184 1.20 9.86 11.66
CA HIS A 184 1.66 10.40 12.94
C HIS A 184 1.02 11.74 13.33
N GLY A 185 0.69 12.58 12.35
CA GLY A 185 0.10 13.91 12.56
C GLY A 185 -1.41 13.93 12.81
N TYR A 186 -2.03 12.76 12.97
CA TYR A 186 -3.46 12.61 13.25
C TYR A 186 -3.68 12.57 14.75
N PHE A 187 -4.20 13.69 15.29
CA PHE A 187 -4.50 13.89 16.71
C PHE A 187 -5.98 14.19 16.91
#